data_AF-A0AAD7W4M9-F1
#
_entry.id   AF-A0AAD7W4M9-F1
#
_cell.length_a   1.000
_cell.length_b   1.000
_cell.length_c   1.000
_cell.angle_alpha   90.00
_cell.angle_beta   90.00
_cell.angle_gamma   90.00
#
_symmetry.space_group_name_H-M   'P 1'
#
loop_
_entity.id
_entity.type
_entity.pdbx_description
1 polymer ?
#
loop_
_entity_poly.entity_id
_entity_poly.type
_entity_poly.pdbx_seq_one_letter_code
_entity_poly.pdbx_strand_id
1 'polypeptide(L)'
;MRAFRMVVSALFHDFLEEGEKTHEQITEFLEKVREQPTDRLWVDCFIIPTLIAHKFWRAEREGDWLLQQHCLEEMLPYFFAASHHHYSTKWIIWHLCDMQHLPATAKDDLLAGCHVCHHSDGAAAVRGDMFGEQTCIKQGKGVGGMKGISTNPERVAVWIQSFGICSHLSKSLDEM
;
A
#
# COMPACT_ATOMS: atom_id res chain seq x y z
N MET A 1 12.29 12.46 5.09
CA MET A 1 12.56 11.56 6.22
C MET A 1 13.27 12.19 7.41
N ARG A 2 14.27 13.08 7.27
CA ARG A 2 14.94 13.71 8.43
C ARG A 2 14.01 14.54 9.33
N ALA A 3 13.20 15.42 8.75
CA ALA A 3 12.25 16.24 9.51
C ALA A 3 11.20 15.40 10.25
N PHE A 4 10.67 14.33 9.63
CA PHE A 4 9.78 13.37 10.27
C PHE A 4 10.40 12.74 11.51
N ARG A 5 11.60 12.19 11.36
CA ARG A 5 12.30 11.56 12.47
C ARG A 5 12.56 12.55 13.62
N MET A 6 12.90 13.80 13.31
CA MET A 6 13.13 14.83 14.32
C MET A 6 11.84 15.24 15.06
N VAL A 7 10.75 15.50 14.34
CA VAL A 7 9.47 15.92 14.93
C VAL A 7 8.84 14.79 15.73
N VAL A 8 8.81 13.57 15.18
CA VAL A 8 8.32 12.39 15.90
C VAL A 8 9.19 12.12 17.11
N SER A 9 10.52 12.16 16.98
CA SER A 9 11.40 11.98 18.13
C SER A 9 11.16 13.06 19.18
N ALA A 10 11.01 14.33 18.83
CA ALA A 10 10.79 15.39 19.82
C ALA A 10 9.43 15.28 20.53
N LEU A 11 8.37 14.92 19.80
CA LEU A 11 7.01 14.85 20.34
C LEU A 11 6.74 13.55 21.11
N PHE A 12 7.29 12.44 20.65
CA PHE A 12 7.00 11.11 21.21
C PHE A 12 8.10 10.54 22.10
N HIS A 13 9.24 11.25 22.30
CA HIS A 13 10.35 10.74 23.11
C HIS A 13 9.88 10.22 24.47
N ASP A 14 9.36 11.12 25.30
CA ASP A 14 9.00 10.83 26.68
C ASP A 14 7.78 9.89 26.74
N PHE A 15 6.88 9.98 25.75
CA PHE A 15 5.69 9.14 25.69
C PHE A 15 5.99 7.68 25.34
N LEU A 16 6.97 7.41 24.47
CA LEU A 16 7.33 6.05 24.05
C LEU A 16 8.41 5.42 24.95
N GLU A 17 9.13 6.20 25.75
CA GLU A 17 10.06 5.67 26.76
C GLU A 17 9.34 4.83 27.84
N GLU A 18 8.06 5.10 28.09
CA GLU A 18 7.23 4.37 29.04
C GLU A 18 6.79 2.97 28.56
N GLY A 19 7.20 2.54 27.36
CA GLY A 19 6.92 1.20 26.81
C GLY A 19 5.97 1.20 25.61
N GLU A 20 5.52 0.00 25.21
CA GLU A 20 4.60 -0.16 24.08
C GLU A 20 3.25 0.50 24.37
N LYS A 21 2.77 1.30 23.42
CA LYS A 21 1.51 2.06 23.55
C LYS A 21 0.48 1.55 22.55
N THR A 22 -0.79 1.52 22.98
CA THR A 22 -1.91 1.17 22.11
C THR A 22 -2.27 2.36 21.20
N HIS A 23 -3.02 2.08 20.12
CA HIS A 23 -3.49 3.11 19.21
C HIS A 23 -4.35 4.18 19.91
N GLU A 24 -5.16 3.77 20.88
CA GLU A 24 -6.02 4.64 21.69
C GLU A 24 -5.17 5.60 22.52
N GLN A 25 -4.14 5.09 23.21
CA GLN A 25 -3.22 5.90 24.01
C GLN A 25 -2.47 6.93 23.15
N ILE A 26 -2.04 6.53 21.95
CA ILE A 26 -1.41 7.44 20.99
C ILE A 26 -2.37 8.55 20.56
N THR A 27 -3.62 8.20 20.29
CA THR A 27 -4.65 9.17 19.86
C THR A 27 -4.96 10.17 20.98
N GLU A 28 -5.12 9.70 22.23
CA GLU A 28 -5.33 10.57 23.39
C GLU A 28 -4.14 11.50 23.65
N PHE A 29 -2.91 11.01 23.47
CA PHE A 29 -1.71 11.82 23.59
C PHE A 29 -1.67 12.92 22.52
N LEU A 30 -1.99 12.57 21.27
CA LEU A 30 -2.03 13.53 20.17
C LEU A 30 -3.06 14.64 20.37
N GLU A 31 -4.21 14.33 20.97
CA GLU A 31 -5.21 15.35 21.33
C GLU A 31 -4.69 16.35 22.37
N LYS A 32 -3.88 15.90 23.34
CA LYS A 32 -3.24 16.81 24.32
C LYS A 32 -2.17 17.69 23.66
N VAL A 33 -1.37 17.10 22.77
CA VAL A 33 -0.31 17.82 22.05
C VAL A 33 -0.88 18.88 21.10
N ARG A 34 -2.09 18.68 20.57
CA ARG A 34 -2.81 19.63 19.69
C ARG A 34 -3.16 20.97 20.35
N GLU A 35 -3.00 21.13 21.67
CA GLU A 35 -3.27 22.40 22.36
C GLU A 35 -2.33 23.53 21.91
N GLN A 36 -1.06 23.22 21.58
CA GLN A 36 -0.11 24.23 21.09
C GLN A 36 -0.26 24.44 19.58
N PRO A 37 -0.29 25.69 19.07
CA PRO A 37 -0.50 25.96 17.64
C PRO A 37 0.55 25.34 16.70
N THR A 38 1.81 25.32 17.10
CA THR A 38 2.91 24.74 16.31
C THR A 38 2.82 23.22 16.30
N ASP A 39 2.54 22.61 17.45
CA ASP A 39 2.42 21.16 17.56
C ASP A 39 1.16 20.67 16.82
N ARG A 40 0.07 21.42 16.89
CA ARG A 40 -1.15 21.17 16.12
C ARG A 40 -0.86 21.07 14.62
N LEU A 41 -0.05 21.98 14.07
CA LEU A 41 0.34 21.91 12.65
C LEU A 41 1.05 20.59 12.33
N TRP A 42 2.00 20.17 13.17
CA TRP A 42 2.73 18.93 12.96
C TRP A 42 1.85 17.69 13.13
N VAL A 43 0.96 17.70 14.11
CA VAL A 43 0.03 16.60 14.35
C VAL A 43 -0.95 16.47 13.19
N ASP A 44 -1.63 17.56 12.82
CA ASP A 44 -2.69 17.58 11.82
C ASP A 44 -2.15 17.36 10.41
N CYS A 45 -1.08 18.05 10.02
CA CYS A 45 -0.61 18.01 8.65
C CYS A 45 0.40 16.89 8.38
N PHE A 46 0.93 16.24 9.41
CA PHE A 46 2.03 15.30 9.22
C PHE A 46 1.91 13.99 9.99
N ILE A 47 1.70 14.01 11.31
CA ILE A 47 1.67 12.77 12.11
C ILE A 47 0.41 11.95 11.78
N ILE A 48 -0.78 12.53 11.88
CA ILE A 48 -2.03 11.81 11.64
C ILE A 48 -2.11 11.27 10.21
N PRO A 49 -1.83 12.05 9.14
CA PRO A 49 -1.78 11.52 7.78
C PRO A 49 -0.81 10.35 7.63
N THR A 50 0.35 10.41 8.30
CA THR A 50 1.33 9.32 8.27
C THR A 50 0.82 8.08 8.97
N LEU A 51 0.14 8.22 10.11
CA LEU A 51 -0.48 7.09 10.83
C LEU A 51 -1.57 6.43 9.99
N ILE A 52 -2.44 7.22 9.34
CA ILE A 52 -3.47 6.71 8.43
C ILE A 52 -2.81 5.96 7.26
N ALA A 53 -1.73 6.49 6.69
CA ALA A 53 -0.98 5.81 5.64
C ALA A 53 -0.41 4.46 6.11
N HIS A 54 0.19 4.40 7.30
CA HIS A 54 0.69 3.13 7.85
C HIS A 54 -0.44 2.13 8.13
N LYS A 55 -1.59 2.60 8.63
CA LYS A 55 -2.79 1.78 8.85
C LYS A 55 -3.33 1.21 7.53
N PHE A 56 -3.35 2.02 6.48
CA PHE A 56 -3.70 1.58 5.13
C PHE A 56 -2.74 0.51 4.60
N TRP A 57 -1.43 0.72 4.74
CA TRP A 57 -0.43 -0.29 4.36
C TRP A 57 -0.61 -1.60 5.12
N ARG A 58 -0.89 -1.53 6.42
CA ARG A 58 -1.18 -2.72 7.24
C ARG A 58 -2.40 -3.46 6.71
N ALA A 59 -3.50 -2.76 6.44
CA ALA A 59 -4.72 -3.34 5.87
C ALA A 59 -4.43 -4.11 4.56
N GLU A 60 -3.64 -3.51 3.68
CA GLU A 60 -3.18 -4.13 2.42
C GLU A 60 -2.28 -5.35 2.65
N ARG A 61 -1.48 -5.39 3.72
CA ARG A 61 -0.63 -6.56 4.04
C ARG A 61 -1.42 -7.71 4.68
N GLU A 62 -2.47 -7.38 5.40
CA GLU A 62 -3.34 -8.34 6.09
C GLU A 62 -4.51 -8.81 5.20
N GLY A 63 -4.78 -8.10 4.09
CA GLY A 63 -5.96 -8.36 3.26
C GLY A 63 -7.26 -7.92 3.92
N ASP A 64 -7.21 -6.96 4.85
CA ASP A 64 -8.40 -6.41 5.51
C ASP A 64 -9.02 -5.31 4.64
N TRP A 65 -10.02 -5.72 3.86
CA TRP A 65 -10.72 -4.81 2.95
C TRP A 65 -11.50 -3.71 3.69
N LEU A 66 -12.12 -4.01 4.83
CA LEU A 66 -12.92 -3.02 5.56
C LEU A 66 -12.04 -1.92 6.14
N LEU A 67 -10.90 -2.32 6.73
CA LEU A 67 -9.92 -1.36 7.24
C LEU A 67 -9.32 -0.52 6.10
N GLN A 68 -9.09 -1.11 4.93
CA GLN A 68 -8.61 -0.41 3.75
C GLN A 68 -9.59 0.69 3.32
N GLN A 69 -10.89 0.38 3.21
CA GLN A 69 -11.93 1.36 2.85
C GLN A 69 -12.04 2.48 3.91
N HIS A 70 -12.02 2.13 5.19
CA HIS A 70 -12.04 3.11 6.27
C HIS A 70 -10.85 4.08 6.22
N CYS A 71 -9.65 3.56 5.96
CA CYS A 71 -8.47 4.41 5.80
C CYS A 71 -8.60 5.35 4.59
N LEU A 72 -9.17 4.90 3.47
CA LEU A 72 -9.41 5.76 2.31
C LEU A 72 -10.36 6.91 2.63
N GLU A 73 -11.42 6.64 3.39
CA GLU A 73 -12.34 7.68 3.89
C GLU A 73 -11.61 8.70 4.79
N GLU A 74 -10.78 8.23 5.73
CA GLU A 74 -10.00 9.10 6.61
C GLU A 74 -8.94 9.93 5.87
N MET A 75 -8.42 9.43 4.74
CA MET A 75 -7.45 10.18 3.93
C MET A 75 -8.09 11.30 3.10
N LEU A 76 -9.40 11.24 2.81
CA LEU A 76 -10.07 12.19 1.92
C LEU A 76 -9.85 13.66 2.33
N PRO A 77 -10.07 14.08 3.60
CA PRO A 77 -9.89 15.47 4.01
C PRO A 77 -8.47 16.00 3.70
N TYR A 78 -7.45 15.16 3.86
CA TYR A 78 -6.06 15.52 3.60
C TYR A 78 -5.79 15.67 2.10
N PHE A 79 -6.34 14.80 1.25
CA PHE A 79 -6.23 14.94 -0.20
C PHE A 79 -6.97 16.19 -0.71
N PHE A 80 -8.10 16.56 -0.10
CA PHE A 80 -8.78 17.83 -0.39
C PHE A 80 -7.93 19.03 0.02
N ALA A 81 -7.40 19.03 1.24
CA ALA A 81 -6.54 20.11 1.74
C ALA A 81 -5.28 20.31 0.90
N ALA A 82 -4.68 19.21 0.42
CA ALA A 82 -3.49 19.23 -0.45
C ALA A 82 -3.79 19.61 -1.91
N SER A 83 -5.01 20.05 -2.24
CA SER A 83 -5.42 20.48 -3.58
C SER A 83 -5.31 19.41 -4.68
N HIS A 84 -5.29 18.13 -4.31
CA HIS A 84 -5.27 16.99 -5.24
C HIS A 84 -6.67 16.64 -5.79
N HIS A 85 -7.45 17.64 -6.17
CA HIS A 85 -8.87 17.53 -6.55
C HIS A 85 -9.21 16.38 -7.51
N HIS A 86 -8.32 16.02 -8.44
CA HIS A 86 -8.56 14.86 -9.30
C HIS A 86 -8.56 13.55 -8.51
N TYR A 87 -7.58 13.35 -7.63
CA TYR A 87 -7.48 12.16 -6.78
C TYR A 87 -8.56 12.15 -5.70
N SER A 88 -8.72 13.23 -4.95
CA SER A 88 -9.68 13.34 -3.85
C SER A 88 -11.12 13.28 -4.34
N THR A 89 -11.49 14.15 -5.29
CA THR A 89 -12.89 14.39 -5.63
C THR A 89 -13.43 13.45 -6.70
N LYS A 90 -12.56 12.91 -7.58
CA LYS A 90 -13.00 12.01 -8.65
C LYS A 90 -12.66 10.56 -8.37
N TRP A 91 -11.41 10.23 -8.11
CA TRP A 91 -10.99 8.83 -8.11
C TRP A 91 -11.30 8.10 -6.81
N ILE A 92 -10.94 8.67 -5.66
CA ILE A 92 -11.14 8.02 -4.35
C ILE A 92 -12.63 7.95 -4.01
N ILE A 93 -13.37 9.06 -4.14
CA ILE A 93 -14.83 9.06 -3.86
C ILE A 93 -15.56 8.10 -4.80
N TRP A 94 -15.25 8.09 -6.10
CA TRP A 94 -15.91 7.17 -7.02
C TRP A 94 -15.59 5.71 -6.68
N HIS A 95 -14.35 5.40 -6.34
CA HIS A 95 -13.98 4.08 -5.85
C HIS A 95 -14.78 3.67 -4.60
N LEU A 96 -14.85 4.53 -3.57
CA LEU A 96 -15.62 4.25 -2.35
C LEU A 96 -17.11 4.02 -2.66
N CYS A 97 -17.71 4.85 -3.51
CA CYS A 97 -19.09 4.67 -3.95
C CYS A 97 -19.29 3.34 -4.68
N ASP A 98 -18.41 3.00 -5.62
CA ASP A 98 -18.50 1.74 -6.37
C ASP A 98 -18.38 0.53 -5.44
N MET A 99 -17.45 0.57 -4.49
CA MET A 99 -17.25 -0.47 -3.48
C MET A 99 -18.52 -0.71 -2.65
N GLN A 100 -19.30 0.33 -2.34
CA GLN A 100 -20.58 0.20 -1.63
C GLN A 100 -21.68 -0.46 -2.48
N HIS A 101 -21.64 -0.31 -3.81
CA HIS A 101 -22.65 -0.82 -4.74
C HIS A 101 -22.29 -2.17 -5.38
N LEU A 102 -21.21 -2.81 -4.94
CA LEU A 102 -20.82 -4.13 -5.44
C LEU A 102 -21.89 -5.20 -5.16
N PRO A 103 -22.04 -6.19 -6.06
CA PRO A 103 -22.84 -7.39 -5.80
C PRO A 103 -22.38 -8.12 -4.54
N ALA A 104 -23.30 -8.81 -3.86
CA ALA A 104 -23.00 -9.55 -2.63
C ALA A 104 -21.83 -10.54 -2.81
N THR A 105 -21.83 -11.30 -3.92
CA THR A 105 -20.76 -12.26 -4.23
C THR A 105 -19.38 -11.60 -4.30
N ALA A 106 -19.29 -10.43 -4.92
CA ALA A 106 -18.02 -9.70 -5.00
C ALA A 106 -17.59 -9.15 -3.64
N LYS A 107 -18.54 -8.73 -2.79
CA LYS A 107 -18.23 -8.29 -1.42
C LYS A 107 -17.72 -9.44 -0.56
N ASP A 108 -18.32 -10.61 -0.68
CA ASP A 108 -17.88 -11.82 0.04
C ASP A 108 -16.44 -12.19 -0.34
N ASP A 109 -16.10 -12.14 -1.64
CA ASP A 109 -14.72 -12.36 -2.11
C ASP A 109 -13.74 -11.31 -1.56
N LEU A 110 -14.15 -10.04 -1.52
CA LEU A 110 -13.32 -8.96 -0.96
C LEU A 110 -13.08 -9.13 0.54
N LEU A 111 -14.11 -9.50 1.29
CA LEU A 111 -14.05 -9.80 2.72
C LEU A 111 -13.22 -11.05 3.02
N ALA A 112 -13.18 -12.00 2.10
CA ALA A 112 -12.29 -13.16 2.16
C ALA A 112 -10.81 -12.82 1.85
N GLY A 113 -10.49 -11.56 1.51
CA GLY A 113 -9.13 -11.13 1.21
C GLY A 113 -8.69 -11.41 -0.23
N CYS A 114 -9.60 -11.78 -1.14
CA CYS A 114 -9.26 -12.13 -2.53
C CYS A 114 -8.73 -10.96 -3.38
N HIS A 115 -8.63 -9.75 -2.82
CA HIS A 115 -8.07 -8.56 -3.49
C HIS A 115 -6.55 -8.41 -3.34
N VAL A 116 -5.93 -9.19 -2.46
CA VAL A 116 -4.48 -9.20 -2.25
C VAL A 116 -3.86 -10.53 -2.66
N CYS A 117 -2.56 -10.52 -2.93
CA CYS A 117 -1.81 -11.71 -3.36
C CYS A 117 -0.70 -12.04 -2.35
N HIS A 118 -0.49 -13.32 -2.09
CA HIS A 118 0.58 -13.81 -1.22
C HIS A 118 1.61 -14.59 -2.02
N HIS A 119 2.90 -14.42 -1.71
CA HIS A 119 3.98 -15.22 -2.31
C HIS A 119 4.04 -16.64 -1.74
N SER A 120 3.64 -16.79 -0.48
CA SER A 120 3.59 -18.05 0.26
C SER A 120 2.58 -17.93 1.40
N ASP A 121 2.08 -19.06 1.90
CA ASP A 121 1.14 -19.10 3.01
C ASP A 121 1.75 -18.44 4.26
N GLY A 122 1.07 -17.42 4.79
CA GLY A 122 1.54 -16.64 5.95
C GLY A 122 2.49 -15.48 5.62
N ALA A 123 2.89 -15.29 4.37
CA ALA A 123 3.64 -14.10 3.96
C ALA A 123 2.73 -12.85 3.93
N ALA A 124 3.31 -11.69 4.19
CA ALA A 124 2.60 -10.42 4.05
C ALA A 124 2.07 -10.25 2.62
N ALA A 125 0.80 -9.89 2.49
CA ALA A 125 0.19 -9.75 1.18
C ALA A 125 0.77 -8.56 0.40
N VAL A 126 0.55 -8.56 -0.90
CA VAL A 126 0.90 -7.47 -1.80
C VAL A 126 -0.25 -7.27 -2.80
N ARG A 127 -0.40 -6.02 -3.25
CA ARG A 127 -1.36 -5.68 -4.31
C ARG A 127 -1.05 -6.45 -5.59
N GLY A 128 -2.08 -6.84 -6.33
CA GLY A 128 -1.94 -7.63 -7.56
C GLY A 128 -0.97 -7.02 -8.59
N ASP A 129 -0.99 -5.70 -8.76
CA ASP A 129 -0.05 -5.00 -9.65
C ASP A 129 1.42 -5.18 -9.19
N MET A 130 1.69 -4.94 -7.91
CA MET A 130 3.01 -5.13 -7.30
C MET A 130 3.43 -6.60 -7.30
N PHE A 131 2.49 -7.53 -7.11
CA PHE A 131 2.74 -8.96 -7.20
C PHE A 131 3.18 -9.35 -8.61
N GLY A 132 2.50 -8.85 -9.64
CA GLY A 132 2.88 -9.03 -11.04
C GLY A 132 4.27 -8.47 -11.34
N GLU A 133 4.60 -7.29 -10.79
CA GLU A 133 5.93 -6.69 -10.88
C GLU A 133 7.02 -7.55 -10.22
N GLN A 134 6.72 -8.19 -9.10
CA GLN A 134 7.66 -9.04 -8.36
C GLN A 134 7.80 -10.45 -8.93
N THR A 135 6.85 -10.91 -9.75
CA THR A 135 6.80 -12.27 -10.30
C THR A 135 7.02 -12.27 -11.82
N CYS A 136 5.95 -12.18 -12.61
CA CYS A 136 5.97 -12.36 -14.06
C CYS A 136 6.75 -11.24 -14.77
N ILE A 137 6.55 -9.99 -14.36
CA ILE A 137 7.19 -8.83 -15.00
C ILE A 137 8.65 -8.71 -14.56
N LYS A 138 9.01 -9.21 -13.36
CA LYS A 138 10.40 -9.20 -12.86
C LYS A 138 11.36 -9.90 -13.83
N GLN A 139 10.95 -11.04 -14.38
CA GLN A 139 11.74 -11.76 -15.38
C GLN A 139 11.93 -10.93 -16.65
N GLY A 140 10.90 -10.14 -17.01
CA GLY A 140 10.93 -9.32 -18.20
C GLY A 140 11.67 -7.99 -18.10
N LYS A 141 11.67 -7.37 -16.92
CA LYS A 141 12.31 -6.06 -16.67
C LYS A 141 13.63 -6.16 -15.90
N GLY A 142 14.02 -7.36 -15.47
CA GLY A 142 15.26 -7.62 -14.73
C GLY A 142 16.54 -7.46 -15.55
N VAL A 143 17.68 -7.80 -14.95
CA VAL A 143 18.99 -7.79 -15.63
C VAL A 143 18.98 -8.87 -16.73
N GLY A 144 19.08 -8.45 -18.00
CA GLY A 144 18.92 -9.32 -19.17
C GLY A 144 17.50 -9.34 -19.77
N GLY A 145 16.56 -8.65 -19.13
CA GLY A 145 15.21 -8.41 -19.65
C GLY A 145 15.19 -7.44 -20.83
N MET A 146 14.03 -7.30 -21.47
CA MET A 146 13.85 -6.42 -22.62
C MET A 146 13.96 -4.96 -22.17
N LYS A 147 15.12 -4.35 -22.39
CA LYS A 147 15.36 -2.92 -22.12
C LYS A 147 14.98 -2.09 -23.35
N GLY A 148 13.99 -1.22 -23.19
CA GLY A 148 13.44 -0.38 -24.26
C GLY A 148 12.18 -0.98 -24.91
N ILE A 149 11.53 -0.21 -25.78
CA ILE A 149 10.41 -0.68 -26.60
C ILE A 149 11.01 -1.35 -27.84
N SER A 150 11.15 -2.67 -27.84
CA SER A 150 11.36 -3.39 -29.10
C SER A 150 10.08 -3.22 -29.93
N THR A 151 10.15 -2.44 -31.02
CA THR A 151 8.99 -2.17 -31.90
C THR A 151 8.67 -3.34 -32.83
N ASN A 152 9.53 -4.37 -32.89
CA ASN A 152 9.28 -5.57 -33.69
C ASN A 152 8.37 -6.55 -32.91
N PRO A 153 7.11 -6.77 -33.31
CA PRO A 153 6.16 -7.61 -32.59
C PRO A 153 6.57 -9.08 -32.56
N GLU A 154 7.22 -9.59 -33.60
CA GLU A 154 7.66 -11.00 -33.66
C GLU A 154 8.75 -11.28 -32.62
N ARG A 155 9.70 -10.36 -32.45
CA ARG A 155 10.75 -10.49 -31.44
C ARG A 155 10.21 -10.40 -30.02
N VAL A 156 9.19 -9.56 -29.81
CA VAL A 156 8.46 -9.49 -28.54
C VAL A 156 7.71 -10.80 -28.28
N ALA A 157 7.03 -11.37 -29.28
CA ALA A 157 6.33 -12.63 -29.15
C ALA A 157 7.26 -13.80 -28.81
N VAL A 158 8.39 -13.94 -29.53
CA VAL A 158 9.40 -14.98 -29.25
C VAL A 158 9.97 -14.82 -27.84
N TRP A 159 10.24 -13.58 -27.41
CA TRP A 159 10.75 -13.33 -26.07
C TRP A 159 9.71 -13.65 -24.98
N ILE A 160 8.44 -13.28 -25.16
CA ILE A 160 7.34 -13.65 -24.24
C ILE A 160 7.21 -15.19 -24.15
N GLN A 161 7.21 -15.87 -25.30
CA GLN A 161 7.07 -17.33 -25.36
C GLN A 161 8.28 -18.05 -24.75
N SER A 162 9.46 -17.43 -24.74
CA SER A 162 10.66 -18.01 -24.15
C SER A 162 10.58 -18.17 -22.62
N PHE A 163 9.73 -17.41 -21.92
CA PHE A 163 9.60 -17.51 -20.45
C PHE A 163 9.16 -18.90 -19.99
N GLY A 164 8.22 -19.54 -20.69
CA GLY A 164 7.77 -20.89 -20.34
C GLY A 164 8.91 -21.91 -20.45
N ILE A 165 9.67 -21.84 -21.54
CA ILE A 165 10.80 -22.75 -21.81
C ILE A 165 11.90 -22.55 -20.76
N CYS A 166 12.29 -21.29 -20.50
CA CYS A 166 13.32 -20.96 -19.52
C CYS A 166 12.92 -21.34 -18.09
N SER A 167 11.65 -21.18 -17.72
CA SER A 167 11.13 -21.60 -16.41
C SER A 167 11.22 -23.11 -16.21
N HIS A 168 10.84 -23.89 -17.23
CA HIS A 168 10.99 -25.35 -17.21
C HIS A 168 12.46 -25.79 -17.09
N LEU A 169 13.36 -25.18 -17.86
CA LEU A 169 14.80 -25.46 -17.78
C LEU A 169 15.38 -25.13 -16.40
N SER A 170 15.01 -23.98 -15.82
CA SER A 170 15.47 -23.59 -14.48
C SER A 170 15.03 -24.61 -13.42
N LYS A 171 13.76 -25.04 -13.45
CA LYS A 171 13.26 -26.09 -12.54
C LYS A 171 14.03 -27.40 -12.71
N SER A 172 14.29 -27.82 -13.95
CA SER A 172 15.09 -29.02 -14.22
C SER A 172 16.53 -28.91 -13.72
N LEU A 173 17.12 -27.71 -13.73
CA LEU A 173 18.47 -27.47 -13.20
C LEU A 173 18.50 -27.44 -11.67
N ASP A 174 17.46 -26.93 -11.01
CA ASP A 174 17.37 -26.89 -9.55
C ASP A 174 17.09 -28.29 -8.94
N GLU A 175 16.57 -29.23 -9.73
CA GLU A 175 16.30 -30.63 -9.33
C GLU A 175 17.50 -31.58 -9.53
N MET A 176 18.60 -31.14 -10.16
CA MET A 176 19.85 -31.90 -10.35
C MET A 176 20.84 -31.70 -9.19
#